data_AF-A0AAP5IEF3-F1
#
_entry.id   AF-A0AAP5IEF3-F1
#
_cell.length_a   1.000
_cell.length_b   1.000
_cell.length_c   1.000
_cell.angle_alpha   90.00
_cell.angle_beta   90.00
_cell.angle_gamma   90.00
#
_symmetry.space_group_name_H-M   'P 1'
#
loop_
_entity.id
_entity.type
_entity.pdbx_description
1 polymer ?
#
loop_
_entity_poly.entity_id
_entity_poly.type
_entity_poly.pdbx_seq_one_letter_code
_entity_poly.pdbx_strand_id
1 'polypeptide(L)'
;MKTNKKKYVMSKQAQIVMVFVLISILSVFGRLMPFKIATANATQLLQITTNLTNTPSFLLADSGNITSQEKLPAPVKNAVLKVASQDVKLPTSKLKIIEAQPRTWNNGCLEVSSADELCTQVLVNGWEVAVRASGKTLVYHTNDSGSVVRLNPNKSEISQNQSPTTKEEQIQPVTIPRSELPPPLERNVIFQQISSGGFAGITDKTMLLNDGSIIHVNIKNTNNSSRNVRRISRSQVQQFQDLLKKEKFSKFKNQSYPASTGSADYKTYTLTSREGTVQYNDISQSHLPNELQIIIKAWSQITQS
;
A
#
# COMPACT_ATOMS: atom_id res chain seq x y z
N MET A 1 44.39 14.82 47.94
CA MET A 1 45.47 14.13 47.19
C MET A 1 44.98 13.87 45.77
N LYS A 2 45.66 14.40 44.76
CA LYS A 2 45.23 14.44 43.35
C LYS A 2 45.43 13.07 42.68
N THR A 3 44.39 12.49 42.10
CA THR A 3 44.50 11.31 41.21
C THR A 3 44.58 11.74 39.76
N ASN A 4 45.77 11.58 39.15
CA ASN A 4 46.05 11.82 37.73
C ASN A 4 45.35 10.77 36.85
N LYS A 5 44.34 11.16 36.07
CA LYS A 5 43.80 10.35 34.97
C LYS A 5 44.65 10.61 33.72
N LYS A 6 45.50 9.65 33.34
CA LYS A 6 46.17 9.65 32.03
C LYS A 6 45.11 9.46 30.94
N LYS A 7 44.91 10.48 30.10
CA LYS A 7 44.14 10.42 28.86
C LYS A 7 44.93 9.61 27.84
N TYR A 8 44.38 8.49 27.39
CA TYR A 8 44.86 7.81 26.19
C TYR A 8 44.09 8.35 24.99
N VAL A 9 44.79 9.11 24.15
CA VAL A 9 44.31 9.53 22.82
C VAL A 9 44.91 8.55 21.82
N MET A 10 44.08 7.66 21.28
CA MET A 10 44.50 6.73 20.22
C MET A 10 44.05 7.26 18.85
N SER A 11 45.06 7.40 17.96
CA SER A 11 44.96 7.83 16.57
C SER A 11 44.30 6.78 15.68
N LYS A 12 43.52 7.25 14.69
CA LYS A 12 42.64 6.50 13.75
C LYS A 12 43.34 5.57 12.74
N GLN A 13 44.60 5.17 12.98
CA GLN A 13 45.41 4.42 12.00
C GLN A 13 45.75 2.98 12.43
N ALA A 14 45.08 2.42 13.46
CA ALA A 14 45.40 1.09 13.99
C ALA A 14 44.17 0.16 14.20
N GLN A 15 43.17 0.21 13.30
CA GLN A 15 41.97 -0.65 13.39
C GLN A 15 41.72 -1.56 12.16
N ILE A 16 42.67 -1.68 11.22
CA ILE A 16 42.47 -2.47 9.99
C ILE A 16 43.05 -3.90 10.06
N VAL A 17 43.77 -4.31 11.12
CA VAL A 17 44.50 -5.60 11.11
C VAL A 17 44.05 -6.61 12.19
N MET A 18 42.85 -6.48 12.77
CA MET A 18 42.42 -7.38 13.86
C MET A 18 40.99 -7.94 13.69
N VAL A 19 40.60 -8.36 12.49
CA VAL A 19 39.32 -9.09 12.25
C VAL A 19 39.48 -10.31 11.29
N PHE A 20 40.71 -10.73 10.97
CA PHE A 20 40.95 -11.91 10.09
C PHE A 20 41.41 -13.17 10.84
N VAL A 21 40.97 -13.42 12.07
CA VAL A 21 41.34 -14.63 12.85
C VAL A 21 40.12 -15.37 13.45
N LEU A 22 38.96 -15.37 12.77
CA LEU A 22 37.78 -16.14 13.22
C LEU A 22 37.10 -16.96 12.10
N ILE A 23 37.88 -17.57 11.19
CA ILE A 23 37.38 -18.62 10.28
C ILE A 23 38.42 -19.74 10.16
N SER A 24 38.58 -20.55 11.23
CA SER A 24 39.40 -21.77 11.17
C SER A 24 38.93 -22.89 12.11
N ILE A 25 37.63 -23.03 12.38
CA ILE A 25 37.11 -24.22 13.09
C ILE A 25 35.76 -24.63 12.51
N LEU A 26 35.77 -25.23 11.31
CA LEU A 26 34.68 -26.13 10.89
C LEU A 26 35.21 -27.17 9.92
N SER A 27 36.06 -28.05 10.42
CA SER A 27 36.40 -29.28 9.72
C SER A 27 36.82 -30.32 10.74
N VAL A 28 36.03 -31.39 10.82
CA VAL A 28 36.25 -32.74 11.40
C VAL A 28 35.05 -33.12 12.27
N PHE A 29 34.59 -34.36 12.08
CA PHE A 29 33.32 -35.00 12.48
C PHE A 29 32.16 -34.70 11.50
N GLY A 30 31.87 -35.49 10.47
CA GLY A 30 32.05 -36.93 10.28
C GLY A 30 30.78 -37.69 10.67
N ARG A 31 29.96 -38.07 9.67
CA ARG A 31 29.35 -39.41 9.48
C ARG A 31 28.34 -39.38 8.33
N LEU A 32 28.69 -40.04 7.22
CA LEU A 32 27.76 -40.49 6.19
C LEU A 32 26.75 -41.44 6.83
N MET A 33 25.46 -41.08 6.78
CA MET A 33 24.36 -42.03 6.87
C MET A 33 23.83 -42.24 5.44
N PRO A 34 23.63 -43.49 4.97
CA PRO A 34 23.01 -43.73 3.68
C PRO A 34 21.52 -43.38 3.76
N PHE A 35 21.09 -42.34 3.04
CA PHE A 35 19.68 -42.11 2.77
C PHE A 35 19.16 -43.24 1.88
N LYS A 36 18.31 -44.11 2.44
CA LYS A 36 17.44 -44.97 1.64
C LYS A 36 16.47 -44.07 0.88
N ILE A 37 16.65 -43.98 -0.43
CA ILE A 37 15.68 -43.37 -1.33
C ILE A 37 14.54 -44.39 -1.47
N ALA A 38 13.35 -44.02 -1.00
CA ALA A 38 12.14 -44.78 -1.30
C ALA A 38 11.80 -44.57 -2.77
N THR A 39 12.04 -45.58 -3.60
CA THR A 39 11.50 -45.66 -4.96
C THR A 39 10.00 -45.91 -4.85
N ALA A 40 9.18 -44.88 -5.07
CA ALA A 40 7.76 -45.08 -5.31
C ALA A 40 7.60 -45.77 -6.68
N ASN A 41 7.14 -47.01 -6.68
CA ASN A 41 6.85 -47.75 -7.91
C ASN A 41 5.80 -47.00 -8.73
N ALA A 42 6.16 -46.64 -9.96
CA ALA A 42 5.25 -46.16 -10.98
C ALA A 42 4.48 -47.34 -11.60
N THR A 43 3.44 -47.81 -10.91
CA THR A 43 2.42 -48.69 -11.51
C THR A 43 1.13 -48.56 -10.71
N GLN A 44 0.43 -47.45 -10.89
CA GLN A 44 -1.02 -47.41 -10.78
C GLN A 44 -1.57 -46.21 -11.58
N LEU A 45 -1.46 -46.31 -12.90
CA LEU A 45 -2.37 -45.61 -13.80
C LEU A 45 -3.46 -46.60 -14.22
N LEU A 46 -4.67 -46.07 -14.41
CA LEU A 46 -5.91 -46.72 -14.84
C LEU A 46 -6.72 -47.37 -13.73
N GLN A 47 -7.45 -46.56 -12.95
CA GLN A 47 -8.93 -46.57 -12.75
C GLN A 47 -9.23 -45.21 -12.11
N ILE A 48 -9.84 -44.23 -12.78
CA ILE A 48 -11.28 -43.98 -12.70
C ILE A 48 -11.66 -43.21 -13.97
N THR A 49 -12.10 -43.94 -14.98
CA THR A 49 -12.93 -43.42 -16.06
C THR A 49 -14.23 -44.19 -16.00
N THR A 50 -15.14 -43.76 -15.13
CA THR A 50 -16.57 -44.06 -15.19
C THR A 50 -17.22 -43.32 -14.03
N ASN A 51 -18.00 -42.28 -14.35
CA ASN A 51 -19.33 -42.00 -13.80
C ASN A 51 -19.77 -40.59 -14.24
N LEU A 52 -19.86 -40.41 -15.56
CA LEU A 52 -20.77 -39.43 -16.17
C LEU A 52 -22.12 -40.13 -16.29
N THR A 53 -23.02 -39.91 -15.34
CA THR A 53 -24.49 -39.86 -15.51
C THR A 53 -25.11 -39.77 -14.11
N ASN A 54 -25.35 -38.55 -13.65
CA ASN A 54 -26.46 -38.26 -12.75
C ASN A 54 -26.89 -36.83 -13.02
N THR A 55 -27.76 -36.70 -14.01
CA THR A 55 -28.61 -35.53 -14.22
C THR A 55 -29.71 -35.55 -13.16
N PRO A 56 -29.93 -34.42 -12.48
CA PRO A 56 -31.30 -33.98 -12.33
C PRO A 56 -31.44 -32.53 -12.82
N SER A 57 -32.31 -32.39 -13.81
CA SER A 57 -33.30 -31.31 -13.91
C SER A 57 -32.80 -29.90 -13.57
N PHE A 58 -32.30 -29.18 -14.59
CA PHE A 58 -32.13 -27.74 -14.53
C PHE A 58 -33.52 -27.08 -14.56
N LEU A 59 -34.16 -26.98 -13.39
CA LEU A 59 -35.29 -26.10 -13.19
C LEU A 59 -34.75 -24.66 -13.13
N LEU A 60 -35.27 -23.83 -14.03
CA LEU A 60 -35.13 -22.38 -13.98
C LEU A 60 -35.74 -21.89 -12.67
N ALA A 61 -34.87 -21.47 -11.73
CA ALA A 61 -35.25 -20.76 -10.53
C ALA A 61 -34.41 -19.48 -10.44
N ASP A 62 -35.08 -18.41 -10.86
CA ASP A 62 -35.18 -17.09 -10.23
C ASP A 62 -33.92 -16.36 -9.73
N SER A 63 -33.89 -15.07 -10.06
CA SER A 63 -32.90 -14.09 -9.64
C SER A 63 -33.01 -13.85 -8.14
N GLY A 64 -32.12 -14.49 -7.37
CA GLY A 64 -31.99 -14.29 -5.92
C GLY A 64 -30.56 -13.94 -5.53
N ASN A 65 -30.36 -12.69 -5.08
CA ASN A 65 -29.16 -12.13 -4.47
C ASN A 65 -28.40 -13.12 -3.55
N ILE A 66 -27.30 -13.73 -4.04
CA ILE A 66 -26.42 -14.59 -3.23
C ILE A 66 -25.59 -13.67 -2.33
N THR A 67 -26.06 -13.46 -1.10
CA THR A 67 -25.39 -12.63 -0.10
C THR A 67 -24.04 -13.25 0.32
N SER A 68 -22.97 -12.45 0.29
CA SER A 68 -21.58 -12.81 0.70
C SER A 68 -21.43 -13.31 2.14
N GLN A 69 -22.53 -13.47 2.89
CA GLN A 69 -22.62 -14.03 4.24
C GLN A 69 -22.33 -15.54 4.29
N GLU A 70 -22.65 -16.29 3.23
CA GLU A 70 -22.63 -17.76 3.25
C GLU A 70 -21.20 -18.34 3.11
N LYS A 71 -20.23 -17.50 2.71
CA LYS A 71 -18.82 -17.89 2.51
C LYS A 71 -17.91 -17.57 3.71
N LEU A 72 -18.39 -16.83 4.71
CA LEU A 72 -17.57 -16.38 5.86
C LEU A 72 -17.44 -17.50 6.91
N PRO A 73 -16.23 -17.99 7.25
CA PRO A 73 -16.05 -19.02 8.27
C PRO A 73 -16.61 -18.61 9.63
N ALA A 74 -17.26 -19.54 10.33
CA ALA A 74 -17.87 -19.29 11.63
C ALA A 74 -16.89 -18.71 12.68
N PRO A 75 -15.61 -19.15 12.77
CA PRO A 75 -14.65 -18.55 13.70
C PRO A 75 -14.43 -17.05 13.44
N VAL A 76 -14.30 -16.68 12.17
CA VAL A 76 -14.12 -15.28 11.73
C VAL A 76 -15.36 -14.46 12.04
N LYS A 77 -16.55 -14.96 11.68
CA LYS A 77 -17.84 -14.31 11.99
C LYS A 77 -17.97 -14.02 13.47
N ASN A 78 -17.69 -15.02 14.31
CA ASN A 78 -17.85 -14.90 15.76
C ASN A 78 -16.81 -13.94 16.35
N ALA A 79 -15.56 -13.98 15.89
CA ALA A 79 -14.52 -13.06 16.33
C ALA A 79 -14.85 -11.61 15.99
N VAL A 80 -15.28 -11.33 14.76
CA VAL A 80 -15.65 -9.98 14.32
C VAL A 80 -16.85 -9.45 15.10
N LEU A 81 -17.93 -10.22 15.24
CA LEU A 81 -19.10 -9.78 16.02
C LEU A 81 -18.77 -9.54 17.49
N LYS A 82 -17.87 -10.34 18.07
CA LYS A 82 -17.41 -10.16 19.45
C LYS A 82 -16.67 -8.83 19.62
N VAL A 83 -15.71 -8.53 18.74
CA VAL A 83 -14.95 -7.26 18.79
C VAL A 83 -15.88 -6.09 18.52
N ALA A 84 -16.73 -6.18 17.50
CA ALA A 84 -17.70 -5.13 17.21
C ALA A 84 -18.65 -4.83 18.38
N SER A 85 -19.11 -5.86 19.08
CA SER A 85 -19.94 -5.72 20.29
C SER A 85 -19.24 -4.92 21.39
N GLN A 86 -17.93 -5.11 21.55
CA GLN A 86 -17.11 -4.37 22.50
C GLN A 86 -16.91 -2.92 22.06
N ASP A 87 -16.62 -2.69 20.79
CA ASP A 87 -16.36 -1.35 20.23
C ASP A 87 -17.58 -0.42 20.36
N VAL A 88 -18.78 -0.91 20.02
CA VAL A 88 -20.01 -0.10 20.07
C VAL A 88 -20.84 -0.25 21.33
N LYS A 89 -20.41 -1.12 22.26
CA LYS A 89 -21.13 -1.42 23.51
C LYS A 89 -22.59 -1.85 23.29
N LEU A 90 -22.82 -2.66 22.26
CA LEU A 90 -24.12 -3.26 21.94
C LEU A 90 -24.02 -4.79 21.96
N PRO A 91 -25.07 -5.51 22.37
CA PRO A 91 -25.06 -6.97 22.30
C PRO A 91 -24.94 -7.44 20.85
N THR A 92 -24.28 -8.58 20.61
CA THR A 92 -24.08 -9.16 19.27
C THR A 92 -25.38 -9.36 18.49
N SER A 93 -26.51 -9.58 19.19
CA SER A 93 -27.85 -9.68 18.59
C SER A 93 -28.35 -8.39 17.92
N LYS A 94 -27.75 -7.25 18.23
CA LYS A 94 -28.03 -5.94 17.61
C LYS A 94 -27.06 -5.60 16.48
N LEU A 95 -26.11 -6.49 16.18
CA LEU A 95 -25.13 -6.35 15.13
C LEU A 95 -25.49 -7.25 13.95
N LYS A 96 -25.29 -6.75 12.74
CA LYS A 96 -25.50 -7.54 11.52
C LYS A 96 -24.29 -7.43 10.64
N ILE A 97 -23.67 -8.55 10.29
CA ILE A 97 -22.71 -8.54 9.19
C ILE A 97 -23.50 -8.31 7.90
N ILE A 98 -23.11 -7.30 7.14
CA ILE A 98 -23.80 -6.89 5.90
C ILE A 98 -22.98 -7.24 4.66
N GLU A 99 -21.68 -7.41 4.81
CA GLU A 99 -20.76 -7.81 3.75
C GLU A 99 -19.54 -8.51 4.34
N ALA A 100 -19.00 -9.48 3.61
CA ALA A 100 -17.76 -10.16 3.96
C ALA A 100 -17.07 -10.62 2.68
N GLN A 101 -15.79 -10.28 2.52
CA GLN A 101 -15.00 -10.65 1.34
C GLN A 101 -13.63 -11.20 1.76
N PRO A 102 -13.16 -12.30 1.15
CA PRO A 102 -11.81 -12.77 1.39
C PRO A 102 -10.81 -11.78 0.79
N ARG A 103 -9.72 -11.50 1.51
CA ARG A 103 -8.69 -10.54 1.11
C ARG A 103 -7.31 -11.02 1.56
N THR A 104 -6.27 -10.66 0.80
CA THR A 104 -4.88 -10.84 1.21
C THR A 104 -4.31 -9.48 1.58
N TRP A 105 -3.78 -9.37 2.79
CA TRP A 105 -3.21 -8.16 3.35
C TRP A 105 -1.71 -8.08 3.07
N ASN A 106 -1.20 -6.88 2.80
CA ASN A 106 0.23 -6.70 2.46
C ASN A 106 1.18 -6.64 3.67
N ASN A 107 0.65 -6.68 4.90
CA ASN A 107 1.45 -6.64 6.12
C ASN A 107 0.76 -7.36 7.30
N GLY A 108 1.52 -7.62 8.37
CA GLY A 108 1.04 -8.29 9.58
C GLY A 108 0.02 -7.49 10.41
N CYS A 109 -0.14 -6.19 10.14
CA CYS A 109 -1.17 -5.36 10.76
C CYS A 109 -2.47 -5.36 9.96
N LEU A 110 -2.59 -6.22 8.95
CA LEU A 110 -3.78 -6.33 8.11
C LEU A 110 -4.12 -4.99 7.43
N GLU A 111 -3.09 -4.18 7.10
CA GLU A 111 -3.23 -2.83 6.54
C GLU A 111 -3.95 -1.81 7.46
N VAL A 112 -4.08 -2.14 8.75
CA VAL A 112 -4.63 -1.26 9.79
C VAL A 112 -3.60 -1.13 10.91
N SER A 113 -2.61 -0.27 10.70
CA SER A 113 -1.53 -0.01 11.66
C SER A 113 -1.92 1.07 12.67
N SER A 114 -1.54 0.90 13.93
CA SER A 114 -1.57 2.00 14.90
C SER A 114 -0.39 2.96 14.66
N ALA A 115 -0.51 4.22 15.13
CA ALA A 115 0.47 5.29 14.86
C ALA A 115 1.93 4.95 15.22
N ASP A 116 2.14 4.08 16.21
CA ASP A 116 3.47 3.69 16.70
C ASP A 116 3.77 2.19 16.48
N GLU A 117 2.97 1.49 15.67
CA GLU A 117 3.11 0.05 15.45
C GLU A 117 3.95 -0.28 14.23
N LEU A 118 5.01 -1.06 14.44
CA LEU A 118 5.80 -1.62 13.35
C LEU A 118 5.18 -2.93 12.86
N CYS A 119 4.71 -2.92 11.62
CA CYS A 119 4.09 -4.06 10.97
C CYS A 119 5.10 -4.89 10.20
N THR A 120 5.00 -6.21 10.33
CA THR A 120 5.81 -7.13 9.51
C THR A 120 5.39 -7.06 8.04
N GLN A 121 6.34 -7.16 7.11
CA GLN A 121 6.07 -7.15 5.67
C GLN A 121 5.77 -8.57 5.17
N VAL A 122 4.68 -9.15 5.67
CA VAL A 122 4.22 -10.50 5.31
C VAL A 122 2.83 -10.43 4.72
N LEU A 123 2.60 -11.25 3.67
CA LEU A 123 1.26 -11.42 3.11
C LEU A 123 0.41 -12.26 4.07
N VAL A 124 -0.77 -11.76 4.44
CA VAL A 124 -1.69 -12.45 5.37
C VAL A 124 -3.02 -12.67 4.68
N ASN A 125 -3.45 -13.93 4.55
CA ASN A 125 -4.80 -14.24 4.08
C ASN A 125 -5.83 -13.92 5.17
N GLY A 126 -6.98 -13.42 4.77
CA GLY A 126 -7.96 -12.91 5.70
C GLY A 126 -9.28 -12.48 5.08
N TRP A 127 -10.00 -11.64 5.81
CA TRP A 127 -11.34 -11.19 5.49
C TRP A 127 -11.52 -9.71 5.80
N GLU A 128 -12.14 -8.98 4.87
CA GLU A 128 -12.74 -7.67 5.13
C GLU A 128 -14.22 -7.89 5.44
N VAL A 129 -14.68 -7.42 6.59
CA VAL A 129 -16.02 -7.72 7.11
C VAL A 129 -16.71 -6.44 7.55
N ALA A 130 -17.82 -6.10 6.89
CA ALA A 130 -18.63 -4.93 7.24
C ALA A 130 -19.77 -5.32 8.19
N VAL A 131 -19.86 -4.63 9.32
CA VAL A 131 -20.85 -4.83 10.39
C VAL A 131 -21.71 -3.59 10.53
N ARG A 132 -23.04 -3.75 10.45
CA ARG A 132 -24.00 -2.71 10.75
C ARG A 132 -24.36 -2.72 12.24
N ALA A 133 -24.24 -1.56 12.87
CA ALA A 133 -24.53 -1.33 14.29
C ALA A 133 -25.23 0.03 14.46
N SER A 134 -26.49 0.04 14.90
CA SER A 134 -27.26 1.27 15.16
C SER A 134 -27.20 2.33 14.04
N GLY A 135 -27.35 1.89 12.78
CA GLY A 135 -27.33 2.77 11.61
C GLY A 135 -25.93 3.13 11.09
N LYS A 136 -24.87 2.79 11.83
CA LYS A 136 -23.48 2.92 11.37
C LYS A 136 -23.00 1.62 10.73
N THR A 137 -22.06 1.74 9.79
CA THR A 137 -21.33 0.60 9.22
C THR A 137 -19.89 0.65 9.72
N LEU A 138 -19.39 -0.46 10.27
CA LEU A 138 -18.03 -0.62 10.75
C LEU A 138 -17.33 -1.68 9.92
N VAL A 139 -16.14 -1.40 9.43
CA VAL A 139 -15.37 -2.34 8.60
C VAL A 139 -14.21 -2.90 9.41
N TYR A 140 -14.14 -4.23 9.48
CA TYR A 140 -13.13 -4.97 10.20
C TYR A 140 -12.22 -5.74 9.24
N HIS A 141 -10.92 -5.67 9.49
CA HIS A 141 -9.93 -6.50 8.83
C HIS A 141 -9.54 -7.63 9.78
N THR A 142 -9.50 -8.86 9.29
CA THR A 142 -9.14 -10.02 10.10
C THR A 142 -8.35 -11.03 9.29
N ASN A 143 -7.57 -11.88 9.95
CA ASN A 143 -6.90 -13.01 9.30
C ASN A 143 -7.88 -14.18 9.08
N ASP A 144 -7.44 -15.19 8.35
CA ASP A 144 -8.22 -16.37 7.96
C ASP A 144 -8.87 -17.13 9.14
N SER A 145 -8.21 -17.12 10.29
CA SER A 145 -8.63 -17.77 11.52
C SER A 145 -9.53 -16.91 12.42
N GLY A 146 -9.58 -15.59 12.20
CA GLY A 146 -10.27 -14.66 13.10
C GLY A 146 -9.50 -14.35 14.39
N SER A 147 -8.24 -14.77 14.52
CA SER A 147 -7.44 -14.57 15.75
C SER A 147 -6.96 -13.13 15.92
N VAL A 148 -6.88 -12.36 14.83
CA VAL A 148 -6.60 -10.93 14.84
C VAL A 148 -7.74 -10.23 14.14
N VAL A 149 -8.40 -9.29 14.82
CA VAL A 149 -9.50 -8.47 14.26
C VAL A 149 -9.17 -7.02 14.55
N ARG A 150 -9.20 -6.17 13.52
CA ARG A 150 -8.89 -4.75 13.60
C ARG A 150 -10.00 -3.92 12.98
N LEU A 151 -10.49 -2.94 13.71
CA LEU A 151 -11.41 -1.94 13.16
C LEU A 151 -10.63 -1.05 12.19
N ASN A 152 -11.10 -0.92 10.96
CA ASN A 152 -10.59 0.06 10.00
C ASN A 152 -11.44 1.34 10.11
N PRO A 153 -10.96 2.38 10.82
CA PRO A 153 -11.74 3.61 11.01
C PRO A 153 -11.97 4.35 9.69
N ASN A 154 -11.04 4.25 8.72
CA ASN A 154 -11.13 4.97 7.44
C ASN A 154 -12.25 4.43 6.53
N LYS A 155 -12.65 3.18 6.74
CA LYS A 155 -13.76 2.53 6.02
C LYS A 155 -15.04 2.44 6.83
N SER A 156 -14.98 2.80 8.12
CA SER A 156 -16.13 2.80 9.02
C SER A 156 -16.85 4.15 8.92
N GLU A 157 -18.19 4.14 8.91
CA GLU A 157 -19.11 5.27 8.75
C GLU A 157 -19.45 5.75 7.32
N ILE A 158 -19.27 4.92 6.29
CA ILE A 158 -19.89 5.16 4.97
C ILE A 158 -21.31 4.57 4.92
N SER A 159 -22.32 5.44 5.01
CA SER A 159 -23.67 5.25 4.49
C SER A 159 -24.20 6.65 4.21
N GLN A 160 -24.45 7.06 2.96
CA GLN A 160 -25.58 6.54 2.18
C GLN A 160 -25.27 6.41 0.69
N ASN A 161 -25.80 5.32 0.11
CA ASN A 161 -25.92 4.98 -1.32
C ASN A 161 -24.70 4.39 -2.03
N GLN A 162 -24.19 3.25 -1.55
CA GLN A 162 -23.62 2.23 -2.43
C GLN A 162 -24.13 0.85 -2.03
N SER A 163 -25.07 0.36 -2.83
CA SER A 163 -25.46 -1.05 -2.92
C SER A 163 -24.25 -1.87 -3.39
N PRO A 164 -24.09 -3.15 -3.01
CA PRO A 164 -22.90 -3.94 -3.32
C PRO A 164 -22.84 -4.20 -4.83
N THR A 165 -22.04 -3.40 -5.53
CA THR A 165 -21.59 -3.74 -6.88
C THR A 165 -20.15 -4.19 -6.79
N THR A 166 -19.98 -5.50 -6.89
CA THR A 166 -18.76 -6.23 -7.20
C THR A 166 -18.06 -5.63 -8.42
N LYS A 167 -17.23 -4.60 -8.23
CA LYS A 167 -16.09 -4.22 -9.07
C LYS A 167 -15.11 -3.51 -8.15
N GLU A 168 -13.84 -3.93 -8.20
CA GLU A 168 -12.74 -3.29 -7.49
C GLU A 168 -12.92 -1.77 -7.45
N GLU A 169 -12.89 -1.18 -6.26
CA GLU A 169 -13.06 0.25 -6.02
C GLU A 169 -11.89 1.03 -6.64
N GLN A 170 -11.91 1.16 -7.97
CA GLN A 170 -11.07 2.08 -8.71
C GLN A 170 -11.63 3.48 -8.46
N ILE A 171 -10.82 4.33 -7.84
CA ILE A 171 -11.15 5.73 -7.62
C ILE A 171 -11.39 6.36 -8.99
N GLN A 172 -12.64 6.74 -9.27
CA GLN A 172 -12.98 7.36 -10.54
C GLN A 172 -12.36 8.76 -10.59
N PRO A 173 -11.58 9.08 -11.63
CA PRO A 173 -11.00 10.40 -11.76
C PRO A 173 -12.09 11.43 -12.07
N VAL A 174 -12.00 12.59 -11.42
CA VAL A 174 -12.77 13.79 -11.77
C VAL A 174 -11.90 14.74 -12.59
N THR A 175 -12.52 15.61 -13.38
CA THR A 175 -11.76 16.60 -14.16
C THR A 175 -11.30 17.74 -13.26
N ILE A 176 -10.01 18.12 -13.33
CA ILE A 176 -9.48 19.31 -12.64
C ILE A 176 -10.08 20.57 -13.29
N PRO A 177 -10.77 21.43 -12.53
CA PRO A 177 -11.24 22.72 -13.03
C PRO A 177 -10.08 23.56 -13.57
N ARG A 178 -10.30 24.32 -14.65
CA ARG A 178 -9.22 25.15 -15.25
C ARG A 178 -8.63 26.17 -14.27
N SER A 179 -9.43 26.64 -13.30
CA SER A 179 -9.02 27.54 -12.23
C SER A 179 -8.05 26.91 -11.22
N GLU A 180 -8.03 25.58 -11.13
CA GLU A 180 -7.20 24.81 -10.20
C GLU A 180 -5.97 24.20 -10.89
N LEU A 181 -5.84 24.37 -12.21
CA LEU A 181 -4.66 23.94 -12.93
C LEU A 181 -3.46 24.82 -12.58
N PRO A 182 -2.27 24.22 -12.34
CA PRO A 182 -1.06 25.00 -12.16
C PRO A 182 -0.66 25.72 -13.46
N PRO A 183 0.15 26.79 -13.37
CA PRO A 183 0.73 27.42 -14.55
C PRO A 183 1.49 26.40 -15.42
N PRO A 184 1.55 26.62 -16.75
CA PRO A 184 2.37 25.79 -17.63
C PRO A 184 3.82 25.71 -17.16
N LEU A 185 4.47 24.56 -17.41
CA LEU A 185 5.87 24.36 -17.05
C LEU A 185 6.78 25.36 -17.77
N GLU A 186 7.79 25.85 -17.06
CA GLU A 186 8.90 26.61 -17.66
C GLU A 186 9.62 25.75 -18.72
N ARG A 187 10.23 26.39 -19.74
CA ARG A 187 10.77 25.70 -20.93
C ARG A 187 11.75 24.57 -20.59
N ASN A 188 12.56 24.74 -19.56
CA ASN A 188 13.59 23.79 -19.12
C ASN A 188 13.08 22.76 -18.11
N VAL A 189 11.86 22.89 -17.58
CA VAL A 189 11.27 21.94 -16.63
C VAL A 189 10.59 20.81 -17.41
N ILE A 190 10.96 19.57 -17.08
CA ILE A 190 10.39 18.37 -17.72
C ILE A 190 9.28 17.76 -16.88
N PHE A 191 9.36 17.90 -15.56
CA PHE A 191 8.38 17.37 -14.64
C PHE A 191 8.36 18.19 -13.35
N GLN A 192 7.18 18.38 -12.80
CA GLN A 192 6.96 19.14 -11.57
C GLN A 192 6.00 18.38 -10.67
N GLN A 193 6.30 18.38 -9.38
CA GLN A 193 5.37 18.03 -8.31
C GLN A 193 5.15 19.24 -7.42
N ILE A 194 3.89 19.59 -7.18
CA ILE A 194 3.48 20.48 -6.10
C ILE A 194 2.76 19.61 -5.07
N SER A 195 3.13 19.72 -3.81
CA SER A 195 2.37 19.07 -2.74
C SER A 195 1.93 20.09 -1.71
N SER A 196 0.66 20.07 -1.34
CA SER A 196 0.02 21.01 -0.42
C SER A 196 -0.90 20.27 0.55
N GLY A 197 -1.23 20.91 1.67
CA GLY A 197 -2.12 20.34 2.70
C GLY A 197 -1.37 19.72 3.88
N GLY A 198 -2.03 18.81 4.60
CA GLY A 198 -1.60 18.30 5.89
C GLY A 198 -1.73 19.31 7.04
N PHE A 199 -1.53 18.85 8.27
CA PHE A 199 -1.65 19.66 9.51
C PHE A 199 -0.82 20.96 9.52
N ALA A 200 0.25 21.03 8.73
CA ALA A 200 1.14 22.18 8.67
C ALA A 200 0.83 23.17 7.54
N GLY A 201 -0.07 22.84 6.60
CA GLY A 201 -0.43 23.71 5.46
C GLY A 201 0.74 24.08 4.54
N ILE A 202 1.82 23.30 4.55
CA ILE A 202 3.05 23.59 3.81
C ILE A 202 2.85 23.26 2.33
N THR A 203 3.33 24.14 1.44
CA THR A 203 3.42 23.85 0.01
C THR A 203 4.87 23.58 -0.38
N ASP A 204 5.16 22.36 -0.82
CA ASP A 204 6.45 21.99 -1.40
C ASP A 204 6.34 21.94 -2.92
N LYS A 205 7.35 22.46 -3.62
CA LYS A 205 7.46 22.39 -5.07
C LYS A 205 8.78 21.72 -5.45
N THR A 206 8.71 20.62 -6.18
CA THR A 206 9.88 19.91 -6.71
C THR A 206 9.84 19.89 -8.22
N MET A 207 10.92 20.28 -8.88
CA MET A 207 11.04 20.35 -10.33
C MET A 207 12.25 19.56 -10.80
N LEU A 208 12.08 18.80 -11.87
CA LEU A 208 13.18 18.20 -12.62
C LEU A 208 13.38 18.97 -13.92
N LEU A 209 14.60 19.43 -14.16
CA LEU A 209 15.02 20.14 -15.35
C LEU A 209 15.65 19.18 -16.37
N ASN A 210 15.68 19.61 -17.62
CA ASN A 210 16.27 18.86 -18.74
C ASN A 210 17.78 18.60 -18.61
N ASP A 211 18.49 19.40 -17.81
CA ASP A 211 19.93 19.23 -17.54
C ASP A 211 20.21 18.21 -16.40
N GLY A 212 19.15 17.64 -15.81
CA GLY A 212 19.22 16.73 -14.67
C GLY A 212 19.23 17.41 -13.31
N SER A 213 19.10 18.73 -13.24
CA SER A 213 18.96 19.43 -11.97
C SER A 213 17.56 19.18 -11.38
N ILE A 214 17.53 18.80 -10.10
CA ILE A 214 16.31 18.67 -9.30
C ILE A 214 16.30 19.79 -8.28
N ILE A 215 15.28 20.64 -8.38
CA ILE A 215 15.11 21.83 -7.54
C ILE A 215 13.93 21.59 -6.63
N HIS A 216 14.20 21.58 -5.32
CA HIS A 216 13.17 21.52 -4.29
C HIS A 216 13.05 22.88 -3.61
N VAL A 217 11.82 23.39 -3.53
CA VAL A 217 11.49 24.67 -2.90
C VAL A 217 10.39 24.43 -1.86
N ASN A 218 10.69 24.76 -0.61
CA ASN A 218 9.68 24.81 0.44
C ASN A 218 9.08 26.22 0.47
N ILE A 219 7.79 26.34 0.15
CA ILE A 219 7.07 27.62 0.13
C ILE A 219 6.42 27.77 1.51
N LYS A 220 7.13 28.43 2.43
CA LYS A 220 6.52 28.94 3.67
C LYS A 220 5.91 30.31 3.39
N ASN A 221 4.85 30.66 4.12
CA ASN A 221 4.26 32.00 4.12
C ASN A 221 5.20 33.08 4.70
N THR A 222 6.39 32.71 5.19
CA THR A 222 7.43 33.63 5.66
C THR A 222 8.54 33.72 4.62
N ASN A 223 9.13 34.90 4.44
CA ASN A 223 10.10 35.29 3.39
C ASN A 223 11.42 34.46 3.29
N ASN A 224 11.48 33.27 3.89
CA ASN A 224 12.64 32.39 3.86
C ASN A 224 12.27 31.05 3.19
N SER A 225 12.09 31.07 1.87
CA SER A 225 11.95 29.86 1.06
C SER A 225 13.32 29.17 0.95
N SER A 226 13.43 27.96 1.48
CA SER A 226 14.65 27.16 1.30
C SER A 226 14.63 26.51 -0.08
N ARG A 227 15.71 26.74 -0.86
CA ARG A 227 15.93 26.14 -2.17
C ARG A 227 17.07 25.13 -2.08
N ASN A 228 16.76 23.85 -2.23
CA ASN A 228 17.75 22.81 -2.37
C ASN A 228 17.88 22.42 -3.86
N VAL A 229 19.11 22.28 -4.33
CA VAL A 229 19.39 21.83 -5.70
C VAL A 229 20.30 20.61 -5.63
N ARG A 230 19.90 19.55 -6.31
CA ARG A 230 20.77 18.39 -6.57
C ARG A 230 20.71 18.00 -8.04
N ARG A 231 21.53 17.03 -8.44
CA ARG A 231 21.60 16.58 -9.83
C ARG A 231 21.51 15.07 -9.93
N ILE A 232 20.83 14.61 -10.98
CA ILE A 232 20.82 13.23 -11.44
C ILE A 232 21.54 13.13 -12.78
N SER A 233 21.95 11.92 -13.16
CA SER A 233 22.61 11.68 -14.45
C SER A 233 21.66 11.90 -15.63
N ARG A 234 22.21 12.27 -16.79
CA ARG A 234 21.43 12.37 -18.05
C ARG A 234 20.73 11.06 -18.41
N SER A 235 21.33 9.91 -18.08
CA SER A 235 20.71 8.59 -18.26
C SER A 235 19.44 8.45 -17.42
N GLN A 236 19.46 8.88 -16.15
CA GLN A 236 18.27 8.83 -15.28
C GLN A 236 17.18 9.79 -15.77
N VAL A 237 17.55 10.98 -16.27
CA VAL A 237 16.61 11.91 -16.89
C VAL A 237 15.91 11.24 -18.07
N GLN A 238 16.68 10.65 -18.99
CA GLN A 238 16.16 9.99 -20.17
C GLN A 238 15.25 8.81 -19.81
N GLN A 239 15.68 7.96 -18.88
CA GLN A 239 14.88 6.84 -18.37
C GLN A 239 13.53 7.29 -17.82
N PHE A 240 13.50 8.39 -17.05
CA PHE A 240 12.26 8.93 -16.51
C PHE A 240 11.35 9.50 -17.61
N GLN A 241 11.92 10.23 -18.58
CA GLN A 241 11.14 10.74 -19.72
C GLN A 241 10.56 9.60 -20.57
N ASP A 242 11.31 8.53 -20.79
CA ASP A 242 10.84 7.36 -21.54
C ASP A 242 9.78 6.58 -20.77
N LEU A 243 9.89 6.53 -19.43
CA LEU A 243 8.84 5.98 -18.57
C LEU A 243 7.53 6.75 -18.73
N LEU A 244 7.56 8.10 -18.70
CA LEU A 244 6.35 8.92 -18.89
C LEU A 244 5.65 8.63 -20.23
N LYS A 245 6.42 8.38 -21.30
CA LYS A 245 5.88 8.00 -22.61
C LYS A 245 5.33 6.58 -22.59
N LYS A 246 6.08 5.62 -22.04
CA LYS A 246 5.73 4.20 -21.96
C LYS A 246 4.43 3.99 -21.19
N GLU A 247 4.33 4.60 -20.02
CA GLU A 247 3.16 4.54 -19.13
C GLU A 247 2.04 5.51 -19.56
N LYS A 248 2.23 6.22 -20.69
CA LYS A 248 1.25 7.10 -21.33
C LYS A 248 0.68 8.15 -20.37
N PHE A 249 1.55 8.93 -19.74
CA PHE A 249 1.15 9.96 -18.76
C PHE A 249 0.08 10.94 -19.28
N SER A 250 0.05 11.19 -20.60
CA SER A 250 -0.98 11.99 -21.27
C SER A 250 -2.42 11.52 -21.03
N LYS A 251 -2.63 10.22 -20.70
CA LYS A 251 -3.95 9.68 -20.33
C LYS A 251 -4.53 10.32 -19.07
N PHE A 252 -3.66 10.81 -18.18
CA PHE A 252 -4.06 11.41 -16.90
C PHE A 252 -4.24 12.93 -17.00
N LYS A 253 -4.22 13.49 -18.21
CA LYS A 253 -4.34 14.92 -18.44
C LYS A 253 -5.65 15.45 -17.85
N ASN A 254 -5.50 16.43 -16.96
CA ASN A 254 -6.57 17.13 -16.25
C ASN A 254 -7.42 16.21 -15.36
N GLN A 255 -6.85 15.11 -14.85
CA GLN A 255 -7.54 14.19 -13.95
C GLN A 255 -7.14 14.45 -12.49
N SER A 256 -8.12 14.44 -11.60
CA SER A 256 -7.94 14.46 -10.16
C SER A 256 -8.52 13.19 -9.56
N TYR A 257 -7.76 12.54 -8.70
CA TYR A 257 -8.21 11.41 -7.90
C TYR A 257 -8.55 11.94 -6.50
N PRO A 258 -9.84 12.18 -6.21
CA PRO A 258 -10.24 12.78 -4.95
C PRO A 258 -9.95 11.84 -3.78
N ALA A 259 -9.82 12.42 -2.58
CA ALA A 259 -9.78 11.64 -1.36
C ALA A 259 -11.15 11.01 -1.10
N SER A 260 -11.19 9.89 -0.38
CA SER A 260 -12.45 9.32 0.06
C SER A 260 -13.22 10.32 0.94
N THR A 261 -14.54 10.32 0.84
CA THR A 261 -15.41 11.22 1.61
C THR A 261 -15.16 11.06 3.11
N GLY A 262 -15.04 12.17 3.85
CA GLY A 262 -14.72 12.16 5.27
C GLY A 262 -13.22 12.21 5.60
N SER A 263 -12.36 12.13 4.58
CA SER A 263 -10.92 12.38 4.75
C SER A 263 -10.66 13.84 5.11
N ALA A 264 -9.94 14.07 6.21
CA ALA A 264 -9.36 15.35 6.58
C ALA A 264 -7.83 15.26 6.57
N ASP A 265 -7.16 16.41 6.55
CA ASP A 265 -5.71 16.55 6.76
C ASP A 265 -4.79 15.75 5.82
N TYR A 266 -5.28 15.31 4.66
CA TYR A 266 -4.46 14.64 3.64
C TYR A 266 -3.53 15.60 2.90
N LYS A 267 -2.44 15.04 2.36
CA LYS A 267 -1.56 15.78 1.44
C LYS A 267 -2.03 15.55 0.00
N THR A 268 -2.29 16.64 -0.71
CA THR A 268 -2.57 16.61 -2.14
C THR A 268 -1.27 16.76 -2.92
N TYR A 269 -1.13 16.00 -3.99
CA TYR A 269 0.00 16.01 -4.91
C TYR A 269 -0.50 16.33 -6.32
N THR A 270 0.05 17.37 -6.92
CA THR A 270 -0.17 17.75 -8.32
C THR A 270 1.08 17.44 -9.11
N LEU A 271 0.99 16.50 -10.05
CA LEU A 271 2.06 16.15 -10.99
C LEU A 271 1.79 16.79 -12.34
N THR A 272 2.78 17.50 -12.88
CA THR A 272 2.67 18.16 -14.17
C THR A 272 3.85 17.77 -15.05
N SER A 273 3.53 17.39 -16.29
CA SER A 273 4.48 17.27 -17.40
C SER A 273 4.02 18.16 -18.55
N ARG A 274 4.76 18.16 -19.67
CA ARG A 274 4.31 18.85 -20.90
C ARG A 274 3.02 18.25 -21.49
N GLU A 275 2.70 17.00 -21.17
CA GLU A 275 1.55 16.29 -21.71
C GLU A 275 0.26 16.54 -20.92
N GLY A 276 0.36 16.99 -19.67
CA GLY A 276 -0.79 17.25 -18.82
C GLY A 276 -0.48 17.35 -17.33
N THR A 277 -1.55 17.52 -16.56
CA THR A 277 -1.51 17.58 -15.10
C THR A 277 -2.43 16.53 -14.52
N VAL A 278 -1.99 15.84 -13.46
CA VAL A 278 -2.79 14.92 -12.66
C VAL A 278 -2.68 15.28 -11.18
N GLN A 279 -3.78 15.13 -10.44
CA GLN A 279 -3.83 15.34 -9.00
C GLN A 279 -4.21 14.04 -8.28
N TYR A 280 -3.58 13.79 -7.14
CA TYR A 280 -3.93 12.69 -6.25
C TYR A 280 -3.64 13.09 -4.80
N ASN A 281 -3.96 12.21 -3.86
CA ASN A 281 -3.66 12.40 -2.45
C ASN A 281 -3.07 11.12 -1.84
N ASP A 282 -2.42 11.25 -0.68
CA ASP A 282 -1.78 10.15 0.04
C ASP A 282 -2.76 9.01 0.42
N ILE A 283 -4.01 9.33 0.75
CA ILE A 283 -5.05 8.33 1.09
C ILE A 283 -5.42 7.46 -0.13
N SER A 284 -5.59 8.10 -1.27
CA SER A 284 -6.01 7.46 -2.52
C SER A 284 -4.87 6.75 -3.26
N GLN A 285 -3.61 6.93 -2.86
CA GLN A 285 -2.43 6.56 -3.65
C GLN A 285 -2.36 5.07 -4.01
N SER A 286 -2.77 4.17 -3.10
CA SER A 286 -2.75 2.71 -3.34
C SER A 286 -3.82 2.22 -4.32
N HIS A 287 -4.83 3.05 -4.62
CA HIS A 287 -5.95 2.73 -5.49
C HIS A 287 -5.88 3.48 -6.84
N LEU A 288 -4.77 4.19 -7.09
CA LEU A 288 -4.52 4.83 -8.39
C LEU A 288 -4.29 3.78 -9.49
N PRO A 289 -4.52 4.11 -10.77
CA PRO A 289 -4.14 3.23 -11.87
C PRO A 289 -2.67 2.82 -11.81
N ASN A 290 -2.38 1.56 -12.14
CA ASN A 290 -1.04 0.97 -12.03
C ASN A 290 0.03 1.79 -12.75
N GLU A 291 -0.29 2.32 -13.94
CA GLU A 291 0.64 3.15 -14.71
C GLU A 291 1.03 4.44 -13.96
N LEU A 292 0.07 5.06 -13.27
CA LEU A 292 0.34 6.25 -12.45
C LEU A 292 1.15 5.91 -11.20
N GLN A 293 0.89 4.76 -10.56
CA GLN A 293 1.68 4.29 -9.41
C GLN A 293 3.16 4.06 -9.79
N ILE A 294 3.41 3.47 -10.97
CA ILE A 294 4.76 3.26 -11.50
C ILE A 294 5.50 4.59 -11.66
N ILE A 295 4.83 5.60 -12.23
CA ILE A 295 5.40 6.94 -12.42
C ILE A 295 5.69 7.61 -11.07
N ILE A 296 4.76 7.55 -10.11
CA ILE A 296 4.94 8.11 -8.76
C ILE A 296 6.13 7.46 -8.06
N LYS A 297 6.25 6.13 -8.16
CA LYS A 297 7.37 5.39 -7.57
C LYS A 297 8.71 5.80 -8.17
N ALA A 298 8.80 5.86 -9.50
CA ALA A 298 10.02 6.29 -10.18
C ALA A 298 10.39 7.74 -9.85
N TRP A 299 9.39 8.63 -9.80
CA TRP A 299 9.57 10.01 -9.39
C TRP A 299 10.11 10.11 -7.95
N SER A 300 9.55 9.36 -7.01
CA SER A 300 10.03 9.29 -5.64
C SER A 300 11.49 8.83 -5.57
N GLN A 301 11.85 7.78 -6.30
CA GLN A 301 13.24 7.28 -6.34
C GLN A 301 14.23 8.33 -6.83
N ILE A 302 13.91 9.05 -7.91
CA ILE A 302 14.81 10.08 -8.41
C ILE A 302 14.77 11.35 -7.58
N THR A 303 13.74 11.57 -6.74
CA THR A 303 13.59 12.77 -5.91
C THR A 303 14.20 12.65 -4.51
N GLN A 304 14.19 11.45 -3.92
CA GLN A 304 14.63 11.17 -2.55
C GLN A 304 16.07 10.66 -2.44
N SER A 305 16.71 10.28 -3.56
CA SER A 305 18.10 9.77 -3.61
C SER A 305 19.17 10.87 -3.55
#